data_AF-A0A1G0L8Q3-F1
#
_entry.id   AF-A0A1G0L8Q3-F1
#
_cell.length_a   1.000
_cell.length_b   1.000
_cell.length_c   1.000
_cell.angle_alpha   90.00
_cell.angle_beta   90.00
_cell.angle_gamma   90.00
#
_symmetry.space_group_name_H-M   'P 1'
#
loop_
_entity.id
_entity.type
_entity.pdbx_description
1 polymer ?
#
loop_
_entity_poly.entity_id
_entity_poly.type
_entity_poly.pdbx_seq_one_letter_code
_entity_poly.pdbx_strand_id
1 'polypeptide(L)'
;MDRRRFVELTAGSLATAALPACASLVATPVRPVGGVVRLVVRNHPQLEQAGGFLRIRPAGEATPLYVLALEGGAYAVVSPICTHLQCTVNVEGTRMVCPCHGSTYDREGRVLRGPAMQPLRRYPARVTAEGELVIELGGGS
;
A
#
# COMPACT_ATOMS: atom_id res chain seq x y z
N MET A 1 -50.58 -9.08 -35.95
CA MET A 1 -50.47 -9.11 -34.48
C MET A 1 -50.16 -7.70 -34.00
N ASP A 2 -51.15 -7.03 -33.41
CA ASP A 2 -50.93 -5.89 -32.53
C ASP A 2 -50.68 -6.43 -31.12
N ARG A 3 -49.70 -5.84 -30.41
CA ARG A 3 -49.68 -5.63 -28.95
C ARG A 3 -48.43 -4.82 -28.60
N ARG A 4 -48.56 -3.51 -28.82
CA ARG A 4 -48.27 -2.49 -27.81
C ARG A 4 -47.63 -3.03 -26.51
N ARG A 5 -46.59 -2.29 -26.09
CA ARG A 5 -46.27 -2.03 -24.68
C ARG A 5 -45.49 -3.14 -23.94
N PHE A 6 -44.17 -3.03 -24.01
CA PHE A 6 -43.35 -2.99 -22.80
C PHE A 6 -42.19 -1.99 -23.02
N VAL A 7 -42.58 -0.74 -23.27
CA VAL A 7 -41.76 0.38 -22.80
C VAL A 7 -41.89 0.33 -21.28
N GLU A 8 -40.78 0.12 -20.57
CA GLU A 8 -40.41 0.92 -19.39
C GLU A 8 -39.19 0.33 -18.67
N LEU A 9 -38.27 1.24 -18.34
CA LEU A 9 -37.46 1.20 -17.12
C LEU A 9 -36.43 0.07 -16.96
N THR A 10 -35.21 0.31 -17.45
CA THR A 10 -34.07 0.41 -16.53
C THR A 10 -33.15 1.54 -16.98
N ALA A 11 -33.49 2.73 -16.50
CA ALA A 11 -32.56 3.82 -16.40
C ALA A 11 -31.35 3.39 -15.54
N GLY A 12 -30.16 3.82 -15.95
CA GLY A 12 -29.11 4.23 -15.03
C GLY A 12 -28.55 3.15 -14.11
N SER A 13 -27.52 2.47 -14.59
CA SER A 13 -26.31 2.28 -13.79
C SER A 13 -25.14 2.18 -14.77
N LEU A 14 -24.58 3.32 -15.16
CA LEU A 14 -23.15 3.34 -15.46
C LEU A 14 -22.49 2.95 -14.14
N ALA A 15 -22.24 1.66 -13.94
CA ALA A 15 -21.25 1.22 -12.99
C ALA A 15 -19.93 1.78 -13.52
N THR A 16 -19.56 2.98 -13.05
CA THR A 16 -18.19 3.43 -13.04
C THR A 16 -17.43 2.41 -12.22
N ALA A 17 -16.99 1.34 -12.88
CA ALA A 17 -15.99 0.46 -12.32
C ALA A 17 -14.84 1.37 -11.93
N ALA A 18 -14.68 1.56 -10.62
CA ALA A 18 -13.55 2.27 -10.05
C ALA A 18 -12.32 1.67 -10.71
N LEU A 19 -11.61 2.50 -11.49
CA LEU A 19 -10.35 2.10 -12.08
C LEU A 19 -9.54 1.48 -10.95
N PRO A 20 -9.09 0.22 -11.05
CA PRO A 20 -8.22 -0.34 -10.05
C PRO A 20 -7.07 0.65 -9.96
N ALA A 21 -6.94 1.31 -8.81
CA ALA A 21 -5.99 2.38 -8.61
C ALA A 21 -4.66 1.84 -9.12
N CYS A 22 -4.14 2.42 -10.20
CA CYS A 22 -2.83 2.05 -10.73
C CYS A 22 -1.87 2.21 -9.58
N ALA A 23 -1.56 1.07 -8.95
CA ALA A 23 -0.59 0.87 -7.91
C ALA A 23 0.66 1.63 -8.34
N SER A 24 0.86 2.83 -7.78
CA SER A 24 1.79 3.79 -8.38
C SER A 24 3.20 3.21 -8.31
N LEU A 25 3.71 2.76 -9.47
CA LEU A 25 5.06 2.20 -9.58
C LEU A 25 6.12 3.26 -9.23
N VAL A 26 5.75 4.53 -9.36
CA VAL A 26 6.58 5.69 -9.07
C VAL A 26 6.64 5.93 -7.57
N ALA A 27 7.84 5.77 -7.00
CA ALA A 27 8.05 6.10 -5.60
C ALA A 27 8.05 7.62 -5.39
N THR A 28 7.25 8.09 -4.45
CA THR A 28 7.19 9.50 -4.05
C THR A 28 8.46 9.87 -3.28
N PRO A 29 9.27 10.84 -3.73
CA PRO A 29 10.45 11.26 -3.00
C PRO A 29 10.05 11.99 -1.71
N VAL A 30 10.69 11.66 -0.60
CA VAL A 30 10.45 12.30 0.70
C VAL A 30 11.79 12.61 1.37
N ARG A 31 11.86 13.71 2.11
CA ARG A 31 13.08 14.09 2.84
C ARG A 31 12.89 13.84 4.33
N PRO A 32 13.67 12.92 4.93
CA PRO A 32 13.67 12.75 6.38
C PRO A 32 14.27 13.97 7.07
N VAL A 33 13.76 14.31 8.25
CA VAL A 33 14.35 15.29 9.17
C VAL A 33 14.66 14.57 10.48
N GLY A 34 15.94 14.51 10.87
CA GLY A 34 16.35 13.79 12.08
C GLY A 34 16.00 12.29 12.06
N GLY A 35 16.04 11.65 10.89
CA GLY A 35 15.68 10.22 10.73
C GLY A 35 14.18 9.95 10.72
N VAL A 36 13.34 11.00 10.65
CA VAL A 36 11.88 10.88 10.67
C VAL A 36 11.30 11.37 9.34
N VAL A 37 10.41 10.57 8.75
CA VAL A 37 9.57 10.98 7.61
C VAL A 37 8.19 11.37 8.15
N ARG A 38 7.65 12.49 7.66
CA ARG A 38 6.29 12.95 7.97
C ARG A 38 5.49 13.01 6.68
N LEU A 39 4.33 12.36 6.67
CA LEU A 39 3.38 12.38 5.55
C LEU A 39 2.04 12.89 6.04
N VAL A 40 1.52 13.94 5.41
CA VAL A 40 0.16 14.40 5.66
C VAL A 40 -0.80 13.46 4.92
N VAL A 41 -1.56 12.62 5.63
CA VAL A 41 -2.36 11.53 5.03
C VAL A 41 -3.35 12.05 3.99
N ARG A 42 -4.03 13.17 4.27
CA ARG A 42 -4.99 13.81 3.35
C ARG A 42 -4.40 14.25 2.00
N ASN A 43 -3.07 14.39 1.91
CA ASN A 43 -2.39 14.71 0.66
C ASN A 43 -2.14 13.45 -0.20
N HIS A 44 -2.54 12.28 0.29
CA HIS A 44 -2.35 10.98 -0.32
C HIS A 44 -3.67 10.19 -0.26
N PRO A 45 -4.66 10.48 -1.14
CA PRO A 45 -6.00 9.88 -1.07
C PRO A 45 -6.02 8.35 -1.10
N GLN A 46 -5.03 7.72 -1.74
CA GLN A 46 -4.85 6.27 -1.71
C GLN A 46 -4.56 5.70 -0.32
N LEU A 47 -4.11 6.51 0.64
CA LEU A 47 -3.90 6.08 2.02
C LEU A 47 -5.16 6.23 2.89
N GLU A 48 -6.17 6.98 2.42
CA GLU A 48 -7.45 7.12 3.13
C GLU A 48 -8.37 5.90 2.95
N GLN A 49 -8.07 5.05 1.98
CA GLN A 49 -8.85 3.85 1.67
C GLN A 49 -8.17 2.62 2.25
N ALA A 50 -8.92 1.80 3.00
CA ALA A 50 -8.43 0.51 3.47
C ALA A 50 -7.94 -0.33 2.28
N GLY A 51 -6.76 -0.95 2.42
CA GLY A 51 -6.12 -1.70 1.33
C GLY A 51 -5.31 -0.85 0.34
N GLY A 52 -5.42 0.48 0.38
CA GLY A 52 -4.59 1.36 -0.42
C GLY A 52 -3.14 1.44 0.08
N PHE A 53 -2.22 1.87 -0.79
CA PHE A 53 -0.79 1.91 -0.44
C PHE A 53 -0.06 3.03 -1.18
N LEU A 54 1.09 3.43 -0.63
CA LEU A 54 1.99 4.41 -1.23
C LEU A 54 3.43 3.90 -1.17
N ARG A 55 4.12 3.94 -2.30
CA ARG A 55 5.57 3.74 -2.37
C ARG A 55 6.26 5.07 -2.13
N ILE A 56 7.09 5.16 -1.09
CA ILE A 56 7.92 6.35 -0.81
C ILE A 56 9.40 6.03 -0.99
N ARG A 57 10.19 7.06 -1.32
CA ARG A 57 11.66 6.99 -1.38
C ARG A 57 12.24 8.05 -0.45
N PRO A 58 12.58 7.69 0.80
CA PRO A 58 13.28 8.59 1.70
C PRO A 58 14.69 8.89 1.20
N ALA A 59 15.07 10.17 1.17
CA ALA A 59 16.44 10.56 0.86
C ALA A 59 17.42 9.95 1.87
N GLY A 60 18.49 9.33 1.38
CA GLY A 60 19.50 8.65 2.19
C GLY A 60 19.23 7.17 2.45
N GLU A 61 18.01 6.67 2.20
CA GLU A 61 17.71 5.24 2.25
C GLU A 61 18.05 4.56 0.92
N ALA A 62 18.68 3.39 0.99
CA ALA A 62 19.06 2.62 -0.21
C ALA A 62 17.84 2.05 -0.95
N THR A 63 16.75 1.79 -0.22
CA THR A 63 15.56 1.12 -0.73
C THR A 63 14.30 1.94 -0.45
N PRO A 64 13.27 1.88 -1.31
CA PRO A 64 11.99 2.52 -1.03
C PRO A 64 11.29 1.85 0.16
N LEU A 65 10.25 2.48 0.69
CA LEU A 65 9.34 1.92 1.68
C LEU A 65 7.93 1.82 1.09
N TYR A 66 7.16 0.83 1.53
CA TYR A 66 5.71 0.81 1.34
C TYR A 66 5.02 1.28 2.60
N VAL A 67 4.12 2.24 2.43
CA VAL A 67 3.11 2.65 3.42
C VAL A 67 1.80 1.99 3.01
N LEU A 68 1.27 1.11 3.84
CA LEU A 68 0.06 0.34 3.57
C LEU A 68 -1.04 0.81 4.52
N ALA A 69 -2.16 1.29 3.97
CA ALA A 69 -3.39 1.51 4.73
C ALA A 69 -4.00 0.15 5.06
N LEU A 70 -4.32 -0.05 6.33
CA LEU A 70 -4.94 -1.25 6.88
C LEU A 70 -6.40 -0.95 7.22
N GLU A 71 -7.15 -2.01 7.56
CA GLU A 71 -8.48 -1.87 8.12
C GLU A 71 -8.44 -1.06 9.43
N GLY A 72 -9.53 -0.36 9.73
CA GLY A 72 -9.66 0.42 10.97
C GLY A 72 -8.79 1.68 11.05
N GLY A 73 -8.24 2.16 9.92
CA GLY A 73 -7.46 3.40 9.85
C GLY A 73 -6.03 3.29 10.36
N ALA A 74 -5.54 2.06 10.56
CA ALA A 74 -4.14 1.80 10.91
C ALA A 74 -3.23 1.79 9.66
N TYR A 75 -1.93 1.93 9.87
CA TYR A 75 -0.93 1.89 8.81
C TYR A 75 0.21 0.93 9.15
N ALA A 76 0.66 0.17 8.16
CA ALA A 76 1.93 -0.53 8.22
C ALA A 76 2.97 0.16 7.33
N VAL A 77 4.21 0.25 7.80
CA VAL A 77 5.33 0.70 6.99
C VAL A 77 6.38 -0.38 6.94
N VAL A 78 6.70 -0.83 5.73
CA VAL A 78 7.60 -1.98 5.51
C VAL A 78 8.61 -1.68 4.41
N SER A 79 9.75 -2.34 4.49
CA SER A 79 10.62 -2.50 3.32
C SER A 79 9.91 -3.43 2.32
N PRO A 80 9.83 -3.06 1.03
CA PRO A 80 9.27 -3.94 0.01
C PRO A 80 10.31 -4.96 -0.48
N ILE A 81 11.46 -5.10 0.18
CA ILE A 81 12.54 -5.97 -0.26
C ILE A 81 12.34 -7.37 0.34
N CYS A 82 12.09 -8.33 -0.54
CA CYS A 82 11.88 -9.72 -0.18
C CYS A 82 13.09 -10.30 0.54
N THR A 83 12.88 -10.91 1.71
CA THR A 83 13.94 -11.49 2.54
C THR A 83 14.55 -12.77 1.97
N HIS A 84 13.99 -13.31 0.88
CA HIS A 84 14.59 -14.44 0.16
C HIS A 84 15.86 -14.01 -0.60
N LEU A 85 15.71 -13.24 -1.68
CA LEU A 85 16.80 -12.85 -2.59
C LEU A 85 16.67 -11.38 -3.04
N GLN A 86 16.13 -10.51 -2.17
CA GLN A 86 16.17 -9.05 -2.29
C GLN A 86 15.43 -8.45 -3.50
N CYS A 87 14.49 -9.18 -4.11
CA CYS A 87 13.57 -8.62 -5.10
C CYS A 87 12.54 -7.69 -4.43
N THR A 88 12.12 -6.63 -5.11
CA THR A 88 10.99 -5.80 -4.64
C THR A 88 9.68 -6.58 -4.81
N VAL A 89 8.86 -6.66 -3.75
CA VAL A 89 7.53 -7.28 -3.78
C VAL A 89 6.48 -6.35 -4.39
N ASN A 90 5.48 -6.92 -5.05
CA ASN A 90 4.32 -6.20 -5.58
C ASN A 90 3.17 -6.25 -4.58
N VAL A 91 2.40 -5.17 -4.46
CA VAL A 91 1.14 -5.18 -3.70
C VAL A 91 0.05 -5.75 -4.60
N GLU A 92 -0.55 -6.87 -4.19
CA GLU A 92 -1.59 -7.60 -4.92
C GLU A 92 -2.80 -7.79 -3.99
N GLY A 93 -3.73 -6.85 -4.05
CA GLY A 93 -4.90 -6.82 -3.17
C GLY A 93 -4.51 -6.76 -1.69
N THR A 94 -4.81 -7.84 -0.95
CA THR A 94 -4.54 -7.95 0.49
C THR A 94 -3.17 -8.57 0.81
N ARG A 95 -2.31 -8.79 -0.19
CA ARG A 95 -1.01 -9.44 -0.01
C ARG A 95 0.11 -8.68 -0.71
N MET A 96 1.33 -9.01 -0.34
CA MET A 96 2.53 -8.62 -1.09
C MET A 96 3.20 -9.85 -1.67
N VAL A 97 3.43 -9.89 -2.98
CA VAL A 97 3.95 -11.06 -3.69
C VAL A 97 5.29 -10.72 -4.34
N CYS A 98 6.31 -11.55 -4.06
CA CYS A 98 7.61 -11.46 -4.70
C CYS A 98 7.53 -12.07 -6.11
N PRO A 99 7.77 -11.30 -7.19
CA PRO A 99 7.66 -11.81 -8.55
C PRO A 99 8.76 -12.81 -8.93
N CYS A 100 9.86 -12.86 -8.17
CA CYS A 100 11.00 -13.71 -8.50
C CYS A 100 10.73 -15.21 -8.20
N HIS A 101 10.14 -15.52 -7.04
CA HIS A 101 9.96 -16.91 -6.57
C HIS A 101 8.66 -17.13 -5.79
N GLY A 102 7.73 -16.17 -5.81
CA GLY A 102 6.39 -16.33 -5.22
C GLY A 102 6.31 -16.22 -3.70
N SER A 103 7.37 -15.80 -3.00
CA SER A 103 7.26 -15.50 -1.56
C SER A 103 6.16 -14.47 -1.33
N THR A 104 5.26 -14.78 -0.42
CA THR A 104 4.05 -13.98 -0.17
C THR A 104 4.04 -13.50 1.27
N TYR A 105 3.66 -12.24 1.47
CA TYR A 105 3.57 -11.60 2.77
C TYR A 105 2.18 -11.00 2.98
N ASP A 106 1.74 -10.88 4.23
CA ASP A 106 0.57 -10.06 4.59
C ASP A 106 0.90 -8.56 4.46
N ARG A 107 -0.07 -7.67 4.68
CA ARG A 107 0.13 -6.22 4.54
C ARG A 107 1.02 -5.63 5.64
N GLU A 108 1.18 -6.34 6.76
CA GLU A 108 2.09 -5.99 7.84
C GLU A 108 3.51 -6.54 7.65
N GLY A 109 3.74 -7.33 6.59
CA GLY A 109 5.03 -7.89 6.22
C GLY A 109 5.33 -9.29 6.77
N ARG A 110 4.37 -9.97 7.42
CA ARG A 110 4.56 -11.35 7.89
C ARG A 110 4.54 -12.32 6.72
N VAL A 111 5.37 -13.36 6.79
CA VAL A 111 5.42 -14.41 5.77
C VAL A 111 4.12 -15.20 5.79
N LEU A 112 3.47 -15.29 4.62
CA LEU A 112 2.35 -16.18 4.36
C LEU A 112 2.77 -17.42 3.56
N ARG A 113 3.76 -17.27 2.68
CA ARG A 113 4.28 -18.34 1.82
C ARG A 113 5.76 -18.14 1.51
N GLY A 114 6.55 -19.21 1.61
CA GLY A 114 7.97 -19.22 1.25
C GLY A 114 8.23 -19.07 -0.25
N PRO A 115 9.51 -19.05 -0.70
CA PRO A 115 10.71 -19.50 0.03
C PRO A 115 11.25 -18.60 1.14
N ALA A 116 10.86 -17.32 1.21
CA ALA A 116 11.24 -16.45 2.34
C ALA A 116 10.78 -17.04 3.68
N MET A 117 11.66 -17.02 4.68
CA MET A 117 11.38 -17.52 6.05
C MET A 117 11.34 -16.40 7.09
N GLN A 118 11.69 -15.17 6.71
CA GLN A 118 11.71 -14.00 7.58
C GLN A 118 10.70 -12.94 7.11
N PRO A 119 10.03 -12.24 8.03
CA PRO A 119 9.12 -11.16 7.65
C PRO A 119 9.87 -10.01 6.99
N LEU A 120 9.16 -9.19 6.21
CA LEU A 120 9.69 -7.92 5.72
C LEU A 120 10.05 -7.01 6.91
N ARG A 121 11.14 -6.26 6.78
CA ARG A 121 11.53 -5.24 7.77
C ARG A 121 10.41 -4.24 7.95
N ARG A 122 10.02 -3.98 9.20
CA ARG A 122 9.01 -2.99 9.56
C ARG A 122 9.66 -1.72 10.10
N TYR A 123 9.00 -0.60 9.90
CA TYR A 123 9.42 0.70 10.40
C TYR A 123 8.38 1.20 11.41
N PRO A 124 8.78 1.65 12.61
CA PRO A 124 7.86 2.24 13.57
C PRO A 124 7.14 3.42 12.92
N ALA A 125 5.81 3.43 13.02
CA ALA A 125 5.00 4.50 12.49
C ALA A 125 3.79 4.77 13.38
N ARG A 126 3.37 6.04 13.46
CA ARG A 126 2.18 6.47 14.21
C ARG A 126 1.49 7.63 13.49
N VAL A 127 0.19 7.75 13.68
CA VAL A 127 -0.60 8.89 13.20
C VAL A 127 -0.74 9.91 14.33
N THR A 128 -0.49 11.19 14.05
CA THR A 128 -0.71 12.28 15.02
C THR A 128 -2.16 12.77 15.00
N ALA A 129 -2.55 13.58 15.99
CA ALA A 129 -3.89 14.17 16.05
C ALA A 129 -4.20 15.07 14.85
N GLU A 130 -3.16 15.62 14.21
CA GLU A 130 -3.24 16.49 13.03
C GLU A 130 -3.34 15.69 11.71
N GLY A 131 -3.36 14.36 11.77
CA GLY A 131 -3.44 13.49 10.60
C GLY A 131 -2.11 13.30 9.86
N GLU A 132 -0.98 13.50 10.52
CA GLU A 132 0.34 13.17 9.97
C GLU A 132 0.73 11.73 10.32
N LEU A 133 1.13 10.95 9.33
CA LEU A 133 1.86 9.70 9.53
C LEU A 133 3.34 10.01 9.74
N VAL A 134 3.83 9.69 10.94
CA VAL A 134 5.23 9.86 11.37
C VAL A 134 5.91 8.50 11.31
N ILE A 135 6.99 8.39 10.55
CA ILE A 135 7.73 7.14 10.28
C ILE A 135 9.17 7.30 10.75
N GLU A 136 9.67 6.38 11.56
CA GLU A 136 11.03 6.40 12.10
C GLU A 136 11.95 5.45 11.31
N LEU A 137 12.98 5.99 10.66
CA LEU A 137 13.87 5.23 9.78
C LEU A 137 14.95 4.43 10.55
N GLY A 138 15.34 4.91 11.73
CA GLY A 138 16.44 4.33 12.53
C GLY A 138 16.04 3.19 13.48
N GLY A 139 14.75 2.84 13.59
CA GLY A 139 14.23 1.95 14.63
C GLY A 139 13.89 0.52 14.19
N GLY A 140 14.03 0.18 12.91
CA GLY A 140 13.71 -1.17 12.41
C GLY A 140 14.90 -2.11 12.53
N SER A 141 15.10 -2.78 13.66
CA SER A 141 15.96 -3.97 13.78
C SER A 141 15.11 -5.15 14.23
#